data_AF-A0A194APB1-F1
#
_entry.id   AF-A0A194APB1-F1
#
_cell.length_a   1.000
_cell.length_b   1.000
_cell.length_c   1.000
_cell.angle_alpha   90.00
_cell.angle_beta   90.00
_cell.angle_gamma   90.00
#
_symmetry.space_group_name_H-M   'P 1'
#
loop_
_entity.id
_entity.type
_entity.pdbx_description
1 polymer ?
#
loop_
_entity_poly.entity_id
_entity_poly.type
_entity_poly.pdbx_seq_one_letter_code
_entity_poly.pdbx_strand_id
1 'polypeptide(L)'
;MKALLLTLVVVTIVCLDLGYTRKCYEGKGTRKSVTCPKGEKVCYTTFLVGPSQPEKVLKWGCAASCPKVGLGARITCCSTDNCNSHR
;
A
#
# COMPACT_ATOMS: atom_id res chain seq x y z
N MET A 1 14.14 -32.23 22.63
CA MET A 1 14.76 -31.50 21.50
C MET A 1 13.78 -30.76 20.58
N LYS A 2 12.46 -31.00 20.64
CA LYS A 2 11.46 -30.32 19.77
C LYS A 2 11.20 -28.83 20.10
N ALA A 3 11.34 -28.42 21.36
CA ALA A 3 11.02 -27.05 21.78
C ALA A 3 11.95 -25.99 21.15
N LEU A 4 13.26 -26.28 21.10
CA LEU A 4 14.28 -25.41 20.49
C LEU A 4 14.03 -25.15 19.00
N LEU A 5 13.61 -26.19 18.27
CA LEU A 5 13.32 -26.11 16.84
C LEU A 5 12.07 -25.27 16.58
N LEU A 6 11.02 -25.47 17.39
CA LEU A 6 9.79 -24.68 17.35
C LEU A 6 10.04 -23.20 17.67
N THR A 7 10.85 -22.89 18.68
CA THR A 7 11.20 -21.50 19.01
C THR A 7 11.99 -20.82 17.91
N LEU A 8 12.91 -21.53 17.24
CA LEU A 8 13.70 -20.96 16.14
C LEU A 8 12.82 -20.58 14.95
N VAL A 9 11.86 -21.44 14.61
CA VAL A 9 10.91 -21.22 13.50
C VAL A 9 9.97 -20.05 13.77
N VAL A 10 9.47 -19.91 15.01
CA VAL A 10 8.60 -18.78 15.36
C VAL A 10 9.36 -17.46 15.29
N VAL A 11 10.60 -17.41 15.77
CA VAL A 11 11.44 -16.20 15.71
C VAL A 11 11.73 -15.81 14.27
N THR A 12 12.06 -16.76 13.39
CA THR A 12 12.34 -16.44 11.98
C THR A 12 11.11 -15.93 11.22
N ILE A 13 9.92 -16.48 11.48
CA ILE A 13 8.67 -16.02 10.86
C ILE A 13 8.32 -14.60 11.35
N VAL A 14 8.38 -14.35 12.66
CA VAL A 14 8.13 -13.01 13.23
C VAL A 14 9.13 -11.99 12.68
N CYS A 15 10.41 -12.35 12.58
CA CYS A 15 11.45 -11.49 12.00
C CYS A 15 11.24 -11.23 10.50
N LEU A 16 10.74 -12.20 9.73
CA LEU A 16 10.42 -12.03 8.31
C LEU A 16 9.25 -11.05 8.11
N ASP A 17 8.18 -11.19 8.91
CA ASP A 17 7.00 -10.30 8.84
C ASP A 17 7.32 -8.86 9.29
N LEU A 18 8.29 -8.69 10.20
CA LEU A 18 8.83 -7.38 10.58
C LEU A 18 9.69 -6.73 9.48
N GLY A 19 10.28 -7.54 8.59
CA GLY A 19 11.17 -7.10 7.52
C GLY A 19 10.49 -6.92 6.16
N TYR A 20 9.33 -7.55 5.92
CA TYR A 20 8.62 -7.38 4.66
C TYR A 20 8.09 -5.96 4.52
N THR A 21 8.56 -5.29 3.47
CA THR A 21 8.14 -3.94 3.10
C THR A 21 7.28 -4.01 1.85
N ARG A 22 6.04 -3.52 1.96
CA ARG A 22 5.08 -3.45 0.86
C ARG A 22 5.68 -2.68 -0.32
N LYS A 23 5.43 -3.11 -1.55
CA LYS A 23 5.69 -2.29 -2.74
C LYS A 23 4.40 -1.68 -3.28
N CYS A 24 4.43 -0.41 -3.65
CA CYS A 24 3.31 0.27 -4.28
C CYS A 24 3.80 1.18 -5.40
N TYR A 25 2.88 1.58 -6.28
CA TYR A 25 3.11 2.74 -7.13
C TYR A 25 3.00 4.04 -6.31
N GLU A 26 3.89 4.99 -6.56
CA GLU A 26 3.85 6.33 -6.00
C GLU A 26 4.08 7.40 -7.08
N GLY A 27 3.39 8.53 -6.95
CA GLY A 27 3.61 9.71 -7.80
C GLY A 27 2.35 10.50 -8.09
N LYS A 28 2.50 11.58 -8.88
CA LYS A 28 1.43 12.42 -9.43
C LYS A 28 1.64 12.51 -10.93
N GLY A 29 0.65 12.12 -11.73
CA GLY A 29 0.75 12.08 -13.20
C GLY A 29 1.58 10.91 -13.74
N THR A 30 2.82 10.76 -13.28
CA THR A 30 3.69 9.60 -13.55
C THR A 30 3.88 8.80 -12.27
N ARG A 31 3.78 7.47 -12.37
CA ARG A 31 3.92 6.55 -11.24
C ARG A 31 5.20 5.74 -11.36
N LYS A 32 5.84 5.46 -10.22
CA LYS A 32 6.99 4.56 -10.10
C LYS A 32 6.72 3.54 -9.00
N SER A 33 7.16 2.30 -9.22
CA SER A 33 7.12 1.26 -8.19
C SER A 33 8.18 1.57 -7.14
N VAL A 34 7.78 1.67 -5.87
CA VAL A 34 8.67 1.96 -4.74
C VAL A 34 8.41 0.98 -3.61
N THR A 35 9.46 0.73 -2.81
CA THR A 35 9.31 0.08 -1.51
C THR A 35 8.74 1.10 -0.53
N CYS A 36 7.62 0.78 0.11
CA CYS A 36 6.97 1.63 1.09
C CYS A 36 7.80 1.75 2.38
N PRO A 37 7.69 2.88 3.10
CA PRO A 37 8.24 3.04 4.44
C PRO A 37 7.78 1.91 5.40
N LYS A 38 8.60 1.63 6.41
CA LYS A 38 8.25 0.65 7.43
C LYS A 38 6.95 1.01 8.13
N GLY A 39 6.02 0.05 8.22
CA GLY A 39 4.69 0.26 8.81
C GLY A 39 3.61 0.66 7.81
N GLU A 40 3.99 1.05 6.58
CA GLU A 40 3.02 1.33 5.51
C GLU A 40 2.70 0.07 4.72
N LYS A 41 1.56 -0.55 5.03
CA LYS A 41 1.16 -1.86 4.49
C LYS A 41 0.11 -1.77 3.37
N VAL A 42 -0.42 -0.58 3.12
CA VAL A 42 -1.53 -0.31 2.21
C VAL A 42 -1.05 0.56 1.04
N CYS A 43 -1.38 0.17 -0.18
CA CYS A 43 -1.28 1.02 -1.35
C CYS A 43 -2.60 1.77 -1.54
N TYR A 44 -2.54 3.02 -1.99
CA TYR A 44 -3.73 3.78 -2.37
C TYR A 44 -3.60 4.46 -3.74
N THR A 45 -4.77 4.75 -4.32
CA THR A 45 -4.94 5.67 -5.45
C THR A 45 -6.01 6.69 -5.08
N THR A 46 -5.68 7.97 -5.19
CA THR A 46 -6.63 9.07 -5.05
C THR A 46 -7.07 9.54 -6.42
N PHE A 47 -8.35 9.77 -6.58
CA PHE A 47 -8.97 10.24 -7.80
C PHE A 47 -9.71 11.55 -7.55
N LEU A 48 -9.68 12.43 -8.55
CA LEU A 48 -10.52 13.62 -8.62
C LEU A 48 -11.85 13.23 -9.27
N VAL A 49 -12.95 13.57 -8.60
CA VAL A 49 -14.32 13.31 -9.06
C VAL A 49 -14.99 14.64 -9.32
N GLY A 50 -15.37 14.89 -10.58
CA GLY A 50 -16.12 16.07 -10.99
C GLY A 50 -17.54 15.71 -11.45
N PRO A 51 -18.52 16.62 -11.34
CA PRO A 51 -19.92 16.35 -11.69
C PRO A 51 -20.14 16.03 -13.18
N SER A 52 -19.20 16.39 -14.06
CA SER A 52 -19.35 16.24 -15.52
C SER A 52 -18.07 15.76 -16.21
N GLN A 53 -17.09 15.24 -15.45
CA GLN A 53 -15.83 14.77 -16.00
C GLN A 53 -15.52 13.34 -15.53
N PRO A 54 -14.90 12.52 -16.39
CA PRO A 54 -14.45 11.19 -15.99
C PRO A 54 -13.46 11.28 -14.82
N GLU A 55 -13.51 10.29 -13.95
CA GLU A 55 -12.63 10.16 -12.80
C GLU A 55 -11.15 10.22 -13.25
N LYS A 56 -10.38 11.15 -12.66
CA LYS A 56 -8.97 11.37 -13.02
C LYS A 56 -8.08 10.98 -11.85
N VAL A 57 -7.08 10.13 -12.10
CA VAL A 57 -6.10 9.80 -11.07
C VAL A 57 -5.30 11.05 -10.69
N LEU A 58 -5.28 11.35 -9.40
CA LEU A 58 -4.56 12.48 -8.81
C LEU A 58 -3.20 12.04 -8.26
N LYS A 59 -3.18 10.93 -7.52
CA LYS A 59 -2.00 10.46 -6.79
C LYS A 59 -2.05 8.96 -6.53
N TRP A 60 -0.88 8.33 -6.54
CA TRP A 60 -0.64 7.01 -5.94
C TRP A 60 0.27 7.13 -4.72
N GLY A 61 0.16 6.23 -3.76
CA GLY A 61 1.13 6.16 -2.66
C GLY A 61 0.96 4.98 -1.72
N CYS A 62 1.76 5.01 -0.67
CA CYS A 62 1.76 4.08 0.45
C CYS A 62 1.14 4.72 1.71
N ALA A 63 0.51 3.93 2.56
CA ALA A 63 -0.01 4.37 3.85
C ALA A 63 -0.05 3.24 4.89
N ALA A 64 -0.03 3.57 6.17
CA ALA A 64 -0.24 2.62 7.27
C ALA A 64 -1.68 2.08 7.29
N SER A 65 -2.65 2.92 6.96
CA SER A 65 -4.07 2.60 6.83
C SER A 65 -4.67 3.36 5.64
N CYS A 66 -5.80 2.90 5.10
CA CYS A 66 -6.47 3.59 3.99
C CYS A 66 -6.82 5.04 4.36
N PRO A 67 -6.28 6.06 3.66
CA PRO A 67 -6.56 7.46 3.99
C PRO A 67 -8.03 7.83 3.79
N LYS A 68 -8.50 8.85 4.51
CA LYS A 68 -9.78 9.50 4.25
C LYS A 68 -9.57 10.66 3.27
N VAL A 69 -10.51 10.88 2.36
CA VAL A 69 -10.48 11.98 1.40
C VAL A 69 -11.71 12.88 1.57
N GLY A 70 -11.56 14.16 1.24
CA GLY A 70 -12.63 15.15 1.31
C GLY A 70 -13.56 15.11 0.08
N LEU A 71 -14.51 16.06 0.06
CA LEU A 71 -15.44 16.25 -1.05
C LEU A 71 -14.70 16.46 -2.38
N GLY A 72 -15.23 15.89 -3.46
CA GLY A 72 -14.65 15.98 -4.80
C GLY A 72 -13.48 15.02 -5.05
N ALA A 73 -13.16 14.13 -4.12
CA ALA A 73 -12.15 13.10 -4.29
C ALA A 73 -12.67 11.72 -3.87
N ARG A 74 -12.16 10.69 -4.52
CA ARG A 74 -12.37 9.28 -4.17
C ARG A 74 -11.02 8.62 -3.89
N ILE A 75 -11.01 7.58 -3.07
CA ILE A 75 -9.82 6.80 -2.78
C ILE A 75 -10.12 5.32 -2.89
N THR A 76 -9.18 4.58 -3.48
CA THR A 76 -9.16 3.11 -3.43
C THR A 76 -7.89 2.67 -2.72
N CYS A 77 -8.00 1.56 -1.98
CA CYS A 77 -6.91 1.01 -1.18
C CYS A 77 -6.83 -0.50 -1.37
N CYS A 78 -5.61 -1.03 -1.31
CA CYS A 78 -5.35 -2.45 -1.46
C CYS A 78 -4.04 -2.84 -0.74
N SER A 79 -3.85 -4.12 -0.47
CA SER A 79 -2.79 -4.63 0.41
C SER A 79 -1.95 -5.73 -0.24
N THR A 80 -1.76 -5.70 -1.55
CA THR A 80 -0.84 -6.57 -2.29
C THR A 80 0.19 -5.72 -3.03
N ASP A 81 1.34 -6.28 -3.40
CA ASP A 81 2.40 -5.49 -4.03
C ASP A 81 1.94 -4.92 -5.38
N ASN A 82 2.13 -3.61 -5.55
CA ASN A 82 1.77 -2.85 -6.74
C ASN A 82 0.30 -3.00 -7.15
N CYS A 83 -0.59 -3.28 -6.21
CA CYS A 83 -2.02 -3.48 -6.46
C CYS A 83 -2.74 -2.21 -6.87
N ASN A 84 -2.18 -1.03 -6.54
CA ASN A 84 -2.69 0.27 -6.98
C ASN A 84 -2.31 0.55 -8.45
N SER A 85 -2.23 -0.50 -9.26
CA SER A 85 -1.81 -0.42 -10.65
C SER A 85 -2.94 -0.11 -11.63
N HIS A 86 -4.17 -0.39 -11.21
CA HIS A 86 -5.36 -0.34 -12.06
C HIS A 86 -5.92 1.09 -12.20
N ARG A 87 -6.36 1.39 -13.42
CA ARG A 87 -7.12 2.57 -13.85
C ARG A 87 -8.58 2.19 -13.95
#